data_AF-A0A3R9F1W4-F1
#
_entry.id   AF-A0A3R9F1W4-F1
#
_cell.length_a   1.000
_cell.length_b   1.000
_cell.length_c   1.000
_cell.angle_alpha   90.00
_cell.angle_beta   90.00
_cell.angle_gamma   90.00
#
_symmetry.space_group_name_H-M   'P 1'
#
loop_
_entity.id
_entity.type
_entity.pdbx_description
1 polymer ?
#
loop_
_entity_poly.entity_id
_entity_poly.type
_entity_poly.pdbx_seq_one_letter_code
_entity_poly.pdbx_strand_id
1 'polypeptide(L)'
;MRKNKAFNRNSIPFLLLAIIHLMLLFLFAKRSKEKTIWILLLSNIGFAYFFEYPVLNLFKGYSYKPSIMKKRAHDQVLGAVLSQGFYVPVTATLLTIFHKNGYWKLGSTLIYYLIEHTFLRLKIYNTHWWKPVYTLLFMNIYFHISDWFYKAIQARKDWALSLAHYLSIEVIGITLLYISAAGRKIRFGRGMYHSWWEHFAIAPLYSIVHSFFAVKNSAKPGLQPRLCMLLYRVLTDLFLKKIGLLKIKLTQLWGNIPFHVFIVFISRYLYIKIYSEHSGEHIKPIEISCKPDKKGT
;
A
#
# COMPACT_ATOMS: atom_id res chain seq x y z
N MET A 1 5.00 -14.36 37.53
CA MET A 1 4.46 -14.02 36.18
C MET A 1 4.40 -12.49 36.03
N ARG A 2 5.30 -11.88 35.24
CA ARG A 2 5.25 -10.43 34.96
C ARG A 2 4.00 -10.16 34.11
N LYS A 3 3.02 -9.44 34.65
CA LYS A 3 1.87 -8.93 33.87
C LYS A 3 2.43 -8.19 32.65
N ASN A 4 2.21 -8.73 31.45
CA ASN A 4 2.50 -8.05 30.20
C ASN A 4 1.62 -6.79 30.18
N LYS A 5 2.17 -5.64 30.58
CA LYS A 5 1.53 -4.37 30.26
C LYS A 5 1.50 -4.30 28.73
N ALA A 6 0.31 -4.40 28.15
CA ALA A 6 0.10 -4.29 26.72
C ALA A 6 0.59 -2.93 26.16
N PHE A 7 0.76 -1.95 27.04
CA PHE A 7 1.24 -0.61 26.72
C PHE A 7 2.60 -0.34 27.35
N ASN A 8 3.62 -0.24 26.51
CA ASN A 8 4.94 0.28 26.86
C ASN A 8 4.97 1.79 26.60
N ARG A 9 5.77 2.54 27.37
CA ARG A 9 6.02 3.98 27.20
C ARG A 9 6.40 4.33 25.76
N ASN A 10 7.11 3.43 25.08
CA ASN A 10 7.52 3.63 23.68
C ASN A 10 6.36 3.55 22.67
N SER A 11 5.30 2.81 22.98
CA SER A 11 4.16 2.60 22.09
C SER A 11 3.16 3.75 22.13
N ILE A 12 3.12 4.49 23.25
CA ILE A 12 2.15 5.56 23.50
C ILE A 12 2.18 6.63 22.40
N PRO A 13 3.34 7.18 21.97
CA PRO A 13 3.37 8.21 20.94
C PRO A 13 2.79 7.74 19.60
N PHE A 14 3.08 6.50 19.20
CA PHE A 14 2.53 5.91 17.98
C PHE A 14 1.03 5.70 18.09
N LEU A 15 0.55 5.13 19.20
CA LEU A 15 -0.88 4.86 19.38
C LEU A 15 -1.71 6.14 19.49
N LEU A 16 -1.19 7.16 20.17
CA LEU A 16 -1.81 8.48 20.23
C LEU A 16 -1.93 9.10 18.82
N LEU A 17 -0.85 9.05 18.04
CA LEU A 17 -0.84 9.57 16.68
C LEU A 17 -1.81 8.79 15.77
N ALA A 18 -1.93 7.47 15.98
CA ALA A 18 -2.92 6.64 15.29
C ALA A 18 -4.35 7.02 15.64
N ILE A 19 -4.67 7.24 16.91
CA ILE A 19 -6.01 7.66 17.33
C ILE A 19 -6.37 9.01 16.70
N ILE A 20 -5.45 9.98 16.73
CA ILE A 20 -5.67 11.30 16.11
C ILE A 20 -5.96 11.15 14.62
N HIS A 21 -5.14 10.40 13.87
CA HIS A 21 -5.34 10.21 12.43
C HIS A 21 -6.60 9.40 12.11
N LEU A 22 -6.97 8.46 12.97
CA LEU A 22 -8.22 7.70 12.83
C LEU A 22 -9.44 8.60 13.03
N MET A 23 -9.42 9.46 14.06
CA MET A 23 -10.49 10.44 14.29
C MET A 23 -10.60 11.41 13.11
N LEU A 24 -9.48 11.93 12.63
CA LEU A 24 -9.45 12.76 11.43
C LEU A 24 -10.08 12.01 10.25
N LEU A 25 -9.53 10.84 9.89
CA LEU A 25 -10.04 10.03 8.78
C LEU A 25 -11.55 9.75 8.89
N PHE A 26 -12.04 9.41 10.08
CA PHE A 26 -13.47 9.15 10.32
C PHE A 26 -14.34 10.41 10.13
N LEU A 27 -13.96 11.53 10.73
CA LEU A 27 -14.67 12.81 10.58
C LEU A 27 -14.74 13.21 9.10
N PHE A 28 -13.67 12.96 8.36
CA PHE A 28 -13.59 13.30 6.95
C PHE A 28 -14.32 12.32 6.05
N ALA A 29 -14.26 11.02 6.31
CA ALA A 29 -15.06 10.02 5.61
C ALA A 29 -16.56 10.30 5.76
N LYS A 30 -17.00 10.82 6.92
CA LYS A 30 -18.39 11.23 7.15
C LYS A 30 -18.78 12.51 6.40
N ARG A 31 -17.85 13.46 6.26
CA ARG A 31 -18.12 14.78 5.64
C ARG A 31 -17.93 14.77 4.13
N SER A 32 -17.04 13.92 3.61
CA SER A 32 -16.75 13.83 2.19
C SER A 32 -17.88 13.11 1.46
N LYS A 33 -18.49 13.79 0.49
CA LYS A 33 -19.36 13.15 -0.51
C LYS A 33 -18.56 12.57 -1.68
N GLU A 34 -17.26 12.87 -1.74
CA GLU A 34 -16.38 12.45 -2.83
C GLU A 34 -15.92 11.01 -2.64
N LYS A 35 -16.38 10.13 -3.52
CA LYS A 35 -16.01 8.71 -3.52
C LYS A 35 -14.52 8.48 -3.81
N THR A 36 -13.88 9.44 -4.49
CA THR A 36 -12.46 9.45 -4.86
C THR A 36 -11.51 9.49 -3.66
N ILE A 37 -12.00 9.84 -2.46
CA ILE A 37 -11.19 9.91 -1.23
C ILE A 37 -10.42 8.62 -0.95
N TRP A 38 -11.07 7.47 -1.12
CA TRP A 38 -10.46 6.17 -0.83
C TRP A 38 -9.42 5.79 -1.86
N ILE A 39 -9.66 6.12 -3.13
CA ILE A 39 -8.70 5.88 -4.23
C ILE A 39 -7.46 6.75 -4.02
N LEU A 40 -7.65 8.03 -3.67
CA LEU A 40 -6.55 8.94 -3.37
C LEU A 40 -5.77 8.48 -2.14
N LEU A 41 -6.46 8.06 -1.07
CA LEU A 41 -5.81 7.53 0.13
C LEU A 41 -4.96 6.31 -0.17
N LEU A 42 -5.50 5.32 -0.89
CA LEU A 42 -4.75 4.12 -1.29
C LEU A 42 -3.56 4.47 -2.19
N SER A 43 -3.72 5.44 -3.09
CA SER A 43 -2.64 5.91 -3.95
C SER A 43 -1.52 6.58 -3.16
N ASN A 44 -1.87 7.44 -2.21
CA ASN A 44 -0.94 8.08 -1.29
C ASN A 44 -0.18 7.05 -0.45
N ILE A 45 -0.87 6.05 0.11
CA ILE A 45 -0.20 4.94 0.82
C ILE A 45 0.77 4.19 -0.13
N GLY A 46 0.36 3.95 -1.37
CA GLY A 46 1.20 3.30 -2.37
C GLY A 46 2.48 4.08 -2.65
N PHE A 47 2.37 5.38 -2.92
CA PHE A 47 3.54 6.25 -3.12
C PHE A 47 4.48 6.23 -1.91
N ALA A 48 3.92 6.30 -0.70
CA ALA A 48 4.72 6.23 0.52
C ALA A 48 5.41 4.87 0.69
N TYR A 49 4.78 3.75 0.32
CA TYR A 49 5.42 2.43 0.30
C TYR A 49 6.53 2.32 -0.75
N PHE A 50 6.34 2.89 -1.94
CA PHE A 50 7.39 2.95 -2.98
C PHE A 50 8.62 3.73 -2.50
N PHE A 51 8.40 4.79 -1.74
CA PHE A 51 9.47 5.57 -1.12
C PHE A 51 10.12 4.82 0.05
N GLU A 52 9.32 4.19 0.92
CA GLU A 52 9.80 3.45 2.09
C GLU A 52 10.64 2.23 1.69
N TYR A 53 10.35 1.63 0.54
CA TYR A 53 11.04 0.44 0.06
C TYR A 53 12.57 0.61 -0.05
N PRO A 54 13.12 1.56 -0.84
CA PRO A 54 14.55 1.80 -0.87
C PRO A 54 15.05 2.33 0.47
N VAL A 55 14.34 3.28 1.10
CA VAL A 55 14.82 3.97 2.30
C VAL A 55 14.97 3.02 3.49
N LEU A 56 13.93 2.27 3.83
CA LEU A 56 13.90 1.39 5.00
C LEU A 56 14.34 -0.03 4.69
N ASN A 57 13.72 -0.67 3.68
CA ASN A 57 13.84 -2.11 3.48
C ASN A 57 15.19 -2.48 2.84
N LEU A 58 15.66 -1.69 1.89
CA LEU A 58 16.96 -1.92 1.23
C LEU A 58 18.12 -1.29 2.01
N PHE A 59 18.07 0.02 2.24
CA PHE A 59 19.24 0.77 2.73
C PHE A 59 19.20 1.09 4.23
N LYS A 60 18.13 0.76 4.96
CA LYS A 60 18.02 0.96 6.42
C LYS A 60 18.28 2.41 6.88
N GLY A 61 17.76 3.41 6.18
CA GLY A 61 17.95 4.83 6.48
C GLY A 61 17.63 5.24 7.91
N TYR A 62 16.67 4.55 8.52
CA TYR A 62 16.31 4.70 9.92
C TYR A 62 15.71 3.41 10.48
N SER A 63 15.29 3.45 11.74
CA SER A 63 14.58 2.35 12.40
C SER A 63 13.58 2.85 13.42
N TYR A 64 12.34 2.40 13.29
CA TYR A 64 11.29 2.57 14.30
C TYR A 64 11.42 1.52 15.41
N LYS A 65 11.02 1.90 16.63
CA LYS A 65 10.96 1.02 17.81
C LYS A 65 9.66 1.26 18.61
N PRO A 66 8.47 1.02 18.02
CA PRO A 66 7.21 1.23 18.72
C PRO A 66 7.00 0.25 19.88
N SER A 67 7.73 -0.86 19.95
CA SER A 67 7.65 -1.89 21.00
C SER A 67 6.26 -2.51 21.14
N ILE A 68 5.51 -2.63 20.03
CA ILE A 68 4.18 -3.23 19.96
C ILE A 68 4.28 -4.72 19.63
N MET A 69 5.21 -5.11 18.74
CA MET A 69 5.40 -6.48 18.27
C MET A 69 6.58 -7.16 18.97
N LYS A 70 6.45 -8.46 19.25
CA LYS A 70 7.51 -9.25 19.93
C LYS A 70 8.81 -9.35 19.14
N LYS A 71 8.75 -9.35 17.80
CA LYS A 71 9.92 -9.49 16.92
C LYS A 71 10.30 -8.11 16.41
N ARG A 72 11.54 -7.69 16.70
CA ARG A 72 12.07 -6.36 16.34
C ARG A 72 11.90 -6.01 14.86
N ALA A 73 12.12 -6.96 13.95
CA ALA A 73 11.95 -6.70 12.51
C ALA A 73 10.48 -6.39 12.15
N HIS A 74 9.52 -7.12 12.73
CA HIS A 74 8.10 -6.81 12.53
C HIS A 74 7.71 -5.50 13.19
N ASP A 75 8.24 -5.22 14.37
CA ASP A 75 7.98 -3.99 15.11
C ASP A 75 8.46 -2.75 14.36
N GLN A 76 9.65 -2.82 13.76
CA GLN A 76 10.19 -1.77 12.92
C GLN A 76 9.32 -1.51 11.68
N VAL A 77 8.90 -2.59 10.99
CA VAL A 77 8.01 -2.48 9.83
C VAL A 77 6.63 -1.98 10.24
N LEU A 78 6.11 -2.37 11.42
CA LEU A 78 4.86 -1.84 11.94
C LEU A 78 4.93 -0.32 12.15
N GLY A 79 6.04 0.18 12.70
CA GLY A 79 6.25 1.62 12.84
C GLY A 79 6.25 2.35 11.49
N ALA A 80 6.83 1.73 10.46
CA ALA A 80 6.79 2.25 9.10
C ALA A 80 5.39 2.20 8.48
N VAL A 81 4.64 1.12 8.67
CA VAL A 81 3.23 1.00 8.23
C VAL A 81 2.36 2.03 8.94
N LEU A 82 2.58 2.29 10.22
CA LEU A 82 1.85 3.34 10.94
C LEU A 82 2.18 4.74 10.38
N SER A 83 3.44 5.04 10.11
CA SER A 83 3.86 6.33 9.57
C SER A 83 3.44 6.51 8.11
N GLN A 84 3.95 5.65 7.23
CA GLN A 84 3.84 5.73 5.77
C GLN A 84 2.58 5.07 5.22
N GLY A 85 1.95 4.16 5.97
CA GLY A 85 0.70 3.52 5.60
C GLY A 85 -0.53 4.18 6.19
N PHE A 86 -0.37 5.10 7.14
CA PHE A 86 -1.50 5.71 7.82
C PHE A 86 -1.33 7.21 8.06
N TYR A 87 -0.41 7.65 8.92
CA TYR A 87 -0.35 9.06 9.33
C TYR A 87 -0.16 10.00 8.15
N VAL A 88 0.94 9.81 7.41
CA VAL A 88 1.37 10.70 6.33
C VAL A 88 0.39 10.68 5.16
N PRO A 89 -0.05 9.51 4.64
CA PRO A 89 -1.06 9.45 3.59
C PRO A 89 -2.41 10.05 3.98
N VAL A 90 -2.86 9.87 5.23
CA VAL A 90 -4.10 10.51 5.70
C VAL A 90 -3.94 12.02 5.65
N THR A 91 -2.85 12.58 6.20
CA THR A 91 -2.62 14.04 6.12
C THR A 91 -2.58 14.54 4.67
N ALA A 92 -1.84 13.87 3.78
CA ALA A 92 -1.75 14.26 2.37
C ALA A 92 -3.11 14.28 1.67
N THR A 93 -3.88 13.20 1.85
CA THR A 93 -5.23 13.07 1.29
C THR A 93 -6.14 14.21 1.75
N LEU A 94 -6.08 14.56 3.03
CA LEU A 94 -6.89 15.63 3.60
C LEU A 94 -6.48 17.01 3.09
N LEU A 95 -5.18 17.31 3.08
CA LEU A 95 -4.69 18.58 2.54
C LEU A 95 -5.13 18.75 1.09
N THR A 96 -5.08 17.68 0.29
CA THR A 96 -5.47 17.69 -1.12
C THR A 96 -6.96 17.88 -1.33
N ILE A 97 -7.82 17.11 -0.64
CA ILE A 97 -9.28 17.17 -0.82
C ILE A 97 -9.84 18.51 -0.32
N PHE A 98 -9.28 19.08 0.74
CA PHE A 98 -9.68 20.41 1.22
C PHE A 98 -8.99 21.56 0.46
N HIS A 99 -8.30 21.26 -0.64
CA HIS A 99 -7.60 22.24 -1.48
C HIS A 99 -6.74 23.21 -0.67
N LYS A 100 -6.04 22.69 0.35
CA LYS A 100 -5.21 23.51 1.23
C LYS A 100 -3.99 24.03 0.46
N ASN A 101 -3.73 25.33 0.61
CA ASN A 101 -2.62 26.01 -0.05
C ASN A 101 -1.24 25.55 0.48
N GLY A 102 -0.16 26.04 -0.14
CA GLY A 102 1.22 25.68 0.22
C GLY A 102 1.58 25.96 1.68
N TYR A 103 1.01 26.97 2.31
CA TYR A 103 1.27 27.29 3.72
C TYR A 103 0.80 26.18 4.66
N TRP A 104 -0.38 25.61 4.43
CA TRP A 104 -0.87 24.47 5.21
C TRP A 104 0.01 23.23 5.03
N LYS A 105 0.50 22.99 3.81
CA LYS A 105 1.41 21.87 3.51
C LYS A 105 2.77 22.04 4.19
N LEU A 106 3.31 23.25 4.18
CA LEU A 106 4.53 23.58 4.89
C LEU A 106 4.32 23.42 6.41
N GLY A 107 3.20 23.91 6.95
CA GLY A 107 2.84 23.72 8.36
C GLY A 107 2.74 22.25 8.75
N SER A 108 2.05 21.42 7.97
CA SER A 108 2.00 19.97 8.20
C SER A 108 3.37 19.31 8.10
N THR A 109 4.23 19.77 7.18
CA THR A 109 5.61 19.29 7.06
C THR A 109 6.42 19.60 8.31
N LEU A 110 6.30 20.82 8.85
CA LEU A 110 6.92 21.21 10.12
C LEU A 110 6.42 20.38 11.29
N ILE A 111 5.12 20.07 11.35
CA ILE A 111 4.55 19.17 12.37
C ILE A 111 5.22 17.80 12.32
N TYR A 112 5.35 17.18 11.13
CA TYR A 112 6.02 15.88 10.98
C TYR A 112 7.50 15.93 11.35
N TYR A 113 8.19 17.01 11.00
CA TYR A 113 9.58 17.23 11.41
C TYR A 113 9.73 17.32 12.93
N LEU A 114 8.80 17.99 13.62
CA LEU A 114 8.77 18.07 15.09
C LEU A 114 8.44 16.71 15.71
N ILE A 115 7.52 15.94 15.11
CA ILE A 115 7.21 14.57 15.55
C ILE A 115 8.46 13.70 15.44
N GLU A 116 9.18 13.75 14.31
CA GLU A 116 10.43 13.00 14.12
C GLU A 116 11.48 13.37 15.18
N HIS A 117 11.68 14.67 15.43
CA HIS A 117 12.60 15.15 16.48
C HIS A 117 12.18 14.66 17.87
N THR A 118 10.89 14.66 18.15
CA THR A 118 10.34 14.14 19.40
C THR A 118 10.63 12.65 19.52
N PHE A 119 10.46 11.88 18.44
CA PHE A 119 10.72 10.44 18.43
C PHE A 119 12.22 10.12 18.59
N LEU A 120 13.11 10.94 18.03
CA LEU A 120 14.55 10.88 18.26
C LEU A 120 14.90 11.10 19.74
N ARG A 121 14.35 12.16 20.35
CA ARG A 121 14.57 12.46 21.79
C ARG A 121 14.06 11.35 22.70
N LEU A 122 12.93 10.73 22.34
CA LEU A 122 12.35 9.60 23.06
C LEU A 122 13.08 8.26 22.78
N LYS A 123 14.08 8.23 21.89
CA LYS A 123 14.85 7.03 21.49
C LYS A 123 13.98 5.90 20.90
N ILE A 124 12.80 6.26 20.38
CA ILE A 124 11.85 5.35 19.69
C ILE A 124 12.00 5.39 18.17
N TYR A 125 12.84 6.29 17.67
CA TYR A 125 13.28 6.38 16.29
C TYR A 125 14.79 6.61 16.28
N ASN A 126 15.50 5.92 15.39
CA ASN A 126 16.93 6.08 15.20
C ASN A 126 17.19 6.34 13.73
N THR A 127 17.96 7.38 13.42
CA THR A 127 18.49 7.63 12.09
C THR A 127 19.83 6.91 11.90
N HIS A 128 20.09 6.44 10.68
CA HIS A 128 21.40 5.92 10.29
C HIS A 128 22.05 6.87 9.28
N TRP A 129 21.55 6.90 8.04
CA TRP A 129 21.93 7.88 7.02
C TRP A 129 20.82 8.88 6.71
N TRP A 130 19.59 8.60 7.14
CA TRP A 130 18.47 9.55 7.00
C TRP A 130 18.71 10.77 7.89
N LYS A 131 18.66 11.97 7.31
CA LYS A 131 18.75 13.23 8.06
C LYS A 131 17.35 13.83 8.18
N PRO A 132 16.95 14.39 9.34
CA PRO A 132 15.62 14.99 9.50
C PRO A 132 15.29 16.10 8.48
N VAL A 133 16.31 16.78 7.92
CA VAL A 133 16.11 17.75 6.84
C VAL A 133 15.52 17.12 5.57
N TYR A 134 15.77 15.83 5.33
CA TYR A 134 15.15 15.09 4.23
C TYR A 134 13.64 14.94 4.44
N THR A 135 13.18 14.78 5.67
CA THR A 135 11.73 14.77 5.98
C THR A 135 11.08 16.08 5.58
N LEU A 136 11.72 17.23 5.86
CA LEU A 136 11.20 18.53 5.42
C LEU A 136 11.08 18.62 3.89
N LEU A 137 12.12 18.20 3.17
CA LEU A 137 12.14 18.24 1.71
C LEU A 137 11.10 17.29 1.09
N PHE A 138 11.17 16.00 1.44
CA PHE A 138 10.36 14.97 0.80
C PHE A 138 8.89 15.02 1.22
N MET A 139 8.55 15.40 2.46
CA MET A 139 7.13 15.57 2.85
C MET A 139 6.47 16.72 2.09
N ASN A 140 7.19 17.83 1.90
CA ASN A 140 6.64 18.95 1.15
C ASN A 140 6.37 18.55 -0.30
N ILE A 141 7.35 17.92 -0.97
CA ILE A 141 7.20 17.36 -2.31
C ILE A 141 6.02 16.38 -2.37
N TYR A 142 5.93 15.46 -1.41
CA TYR A 142 4.89 14.45 -1.35
C TYR A 142 3.47 15.06 -1.28
N PHE A 143 3.26 16.11 -0.49
CA PHE A 143 1.96 16.81 -0.46
C PHE A 143 1.62 17.53 -1.77
N HIS A 144 2.61 17.95 -2.56
CA HIS A 144 2.38 18.49 -3.89
C HIS A 144 2.12 17.39 -4.93
N ILE A 145 2.78 16.24 -4.82
CA ILE A 145 2.50 15.05 -5.64
C ILE A 145 1.05 14.59 -5.43
N SER A 146 0.57 14.53 -4.19
CA SER A 146 -0.83 14.17 -3.88
C SER A 146 -1.83 15.07 -4.61
N ASP A 147 -1.62 16.39 -4.61
CA ASP A 147 -2.48 17.33 -5.34
C ASP A 147 -2.43 17.14 -6.85
N TRP A 148 -1.23 17.02 -7.41
CA TRP A 148 -1.04 16.81 -8.84
C TRP A 148 -1.70 15.51 -9.29
N PHE A 149 -1.53 14.45 -8.51
CA PHE A 149 -2.09 13.15 -8.81
C PHE A 149 -3.61 13.16 -8.68
N TYR A 150 -4.15 13.82 -7.65
CA TYR A 150 -5.60 14.01 -7.50
C TYR A 150 -6.21 14.75 -8.71
N LYS A 151 -5.58 15.82 -9.17
CA LYS A 151 -6.00 16.53 -10.40
C LYS A 151 -5.96 15.61 -11.62
N ALA A 152 -4.96 14.73 -11.73
CA ALA A 152 -4.86 13.77 -12.83
C ALA A 152 -5.95 12.68 -12.77
N ILE A 153 -6.31 12.20 -11.58
CA ILE A 153 -7.44 11.28 -11.37
C ILE A 153 -8.75 11.98 -11.75
N GLN A 154 -8.98 13.22 -11.28
CA GLN A 154 -10.18 13.99 -11.60
C GLN A 154 -10.30 14.29 -13.10
N ALA A 155 -9.17 14.57 -13.76
CA ALA A 155 -9.10 14.74 -15.22
C ALA A 155 -9.18 13.41 -16.00
N ARG A 156 -9.42 12.28 -15.32
CA ARG A 156 -9.52 10.93 -15.89
C ARG A 156 -8.37 10.55 -16.82
N LYS A 157 -7.14 10.99 -16.52
CA LYS A 157 -5.98 10.59 -17.32
C LYS A 157 -5.78 9.08 -17.19
N ASP A 158 -5.74 8.35 -18.30
CA ASP A 158 -5.66 6.89 -18.30
C ASP A 158 -4.47 6.36 -17.49
N TRP A 159 -3.31 7.02 -17.63
CA TRP A 159 -2.11 6.67 -16.86
C TRP A 159 -2.32 6.87 -15.35
N ALA A 160 -3.08 7.88 -14.94
CA ALA A 160 -3.33 8.18 -13.53
C ALA A 160 -4.31 7.16 -12.92
N LEU A 161 -5.36 6.79 -13.66
CA LEU A 161 -6.29 5.73 -13.22
C LEU A 161 -5.59 4.37 -13.15
N SER A 162 -4.75 4.05 -14.14
CA SER A 162 -3.96 2.82 -14.16
C SER A 162 -2.95 2.79 -13.00
N LEU A 163 -2.28 3.92 -12.73
CA LEU A 163 -1.36 4.05 -11.60
C LEU A 163 -2.09 3.96 -10.26
N ALA A 164 -3.25 4.60 -10.09
CA ALA A 164 -4.05 4.50 -8.87
C ALA A 164 -4.51 3.06 -8.60
N HIS A 165 -4.89 2.33 -9.66
CA HIS A 165 -5.24 0.93 -9.58
C HIS A 165 -4.06 0.06 -9.17
N TYR A 166 -2.91 0.28 -9.81
CA TYR A 166 -1.65 -0.39 -9.47
C TYR A 166 -1.26 -0.16 -8.01
N LEU A 167 -1.21 1.09 -7.56
CA LEU A 167 -0.87 1.46 -6.19
C LEU A 167 -1.84 0.86 -5.18
N SER A 168 -3.14 0.84 -5.49
CA SER A 168 -4.15 0.24 -4.61
C SER A 168 -3.95 -1.26 -4.42
N ILE A 169 -3.67 -2.01 -5.50
CA ILE A 169 -3.37 -3.44 -5.40
C ILE A 169 -2.08 -3.65 -4.62
N GLU A 170 -1.07 -2.81 -4.85
CA GLU A 170 0.23 -2.90 -4.19
C GLU A 170 0.13 -2.74 -2.68
N VAL A 171 -0.62 -1.72 -2.22
CA VAL A 171 -0.86 -1.49 -0.80
C VAL A 171 -1.52 -2.68 -0.14
N ILE A 172 -2.55 -3.25 -0.77
CA ILE A 172 -3.25 -4.42 -0.25
C ILE A 172 -2.30 -5.63 -0.24
N GLY A 173 -1.56 -5.86 -1.31
CA GLY A 173 -0.60 -6.95 -1.44
C GLY A 173 0.49 -6.91 -0.36
N ILE A 174 1.19 -5.78 -0.21
CA ILE A 174 2.21 -5.58 0.84
C ILE A 174 1.60 -5.78 2.23
N THR A 175 0.42 -5.22 2.50
CA THR A 175 -0.23 -5.32 3.81
C THR A 175 -0.59 -6.78 4.15
N LEU A 176 -1.13 -7.54 3.19
CA LEU A 176 -1.44 -8.96 3.39
C LEU A 176 -0.18 -9.81 3.57
N LEU A 177 0.90 -9.50 2.84
CA LEU A 177 2.20 -10.17 3.02
C LEU A 177 2.77 -9.89 4.41
N TYR A 178 2.69 -8.65 4.89
CA TYR A 178 3.10 -8.28 6.24
C TYR A 178 2.28 -9.02 7.31
N ILE A 179 0.95 -9.07 7.18
CA ILE A 179 0.08 -9.82 8.11
C ILE A 179 0.44 -11.31 8.09
N SER A 180 0.67 -11.88 6.91
CA SER A 180 1.07 -13.29 6.75
C SER A 180 2.43 -13.58 7.39
N ALA A 181 3.39 -12.67 7.25
CA ALA A 181 4.71 -12.75 7.86
C ALA A 181 4.66 -12.61 9.38
N ALA A 182 3.88 -11.67 9.90
CA ALA A 182 3.62 -11.50 11.32
C ALA A 182 2.99 -12.77 11.93
N GLY A 183 2.08 -13.41 11.20
CA GLY A 183 1.48 -14.71 11.52
C GLY A 183 2.37 -15.93 11.25
N ARG A 184 3.63 -15.74 10.80
CA ARG A 184 4.61 -16.79 10.46
C ARG A 184 4.12 -17.78 9.39
N LYS A 185 3.23 -17.36 8.51
CA LYS A 185 2.69 -18.18 7.41
C LYS A 185 3.60 -18.20 6.19
N ILE A 186 4.26 -17.07 5.93
CA ILE A 186 5.12 -16.85 4.76
C ILE A 186 6.45 -16.28 5.21
N ARG A 187 7.56 -16.72 4.58
CA ARG A 187 8.87 -16.11 4.75
C ARG A 187 9.70 -16.17 3.47
N PHE A 188 10.18 -15.02 3.03
CA PHE A 188 11.10 -14.92 1.90
C PHE A 188 12.55 -14.83 2.43
N GLY A 189 13.51 -15.30 1.65
CA GLY A 189 14.94 -15.33 2.02
C GLY A 189 15.69 -16.32 1.14
N ARG A 190 17.02 -16.31 1.14
CA ARG A 190 17.83 -17.18 0.29
C ARG A 190 18.43 -18.35 1.07
N GLY A 191 18.40 -19.55 0.47
CA GLY A 191 19.10 -20.72 1.01
C GLY A 191 18.45 -21.31 2.27
N MET A 192 19.26 -21.86 3.19
CA MET A 192 18.74 -22.57 4.37
C MET A 192 18.21 -21.63 5.48
N TYR A 193 18.79 -20.43 5.58
CA TYR A 193 18.50 -19.45 6.63
C TYR A 193 17.87 -18.19 6.04
N HIS A 194 16.54 -18.10 6.15
CA HIS A 194 15.84 -16.90 5.71
C HIS A 194 15.92 -15.86 6.83
N SER A 195 16.53 -14.72 6.59
CA SER A 195 16.53 -13.59 7.51
C SER A 195 15.24 -12.77 7.38
N TRP A 196 14.89 -11.98 8.41
CA TRP A 196 13.77 -11.04 8.27
C TRP A 196 14.10 -9.86 7.37
N TRP A 197 15.37 -9.51 7.26
CA TRP A 197 15.80 -8.44 6.37
C TRP A 197 15.58 -8.83 4.90
N GLU A 198 16.00 -10.03 4.49
CA GLU A 198 15.72 -10.52 3.14
C GLU A 198 14.21 -10.62 2.88
N HIS A 199 13.43 -11.04 3.87
CA HIS A 199 11.99 -11.09 3.73
C HIS A 199 11.40 -9.72 3.36
N PHE A 200 11.76 -8.68 4.10
CA PHE A 200 11.26 -7.33 3.85
C PHE A 200 11.91 -6.65 2.64
N ALA A 201 13.05 -7.15 2.14
CA ALA A 201 13.61 -6.73 0.86
C ALA A 201 12.93 -7.39 -0.35
N ILE A 202 12.59 -8.67 -0.26
CA ILE A 202 12.04 -9.48 -1.36
C ILE A 202 10.51 -9.34 -1.46
N ALA A 203 9.79 -9.30 -0.32
CA ALA A 203 8.33 -9.28 -0.32
C ALA A 203 7.71 -8.09 -1.07
N PRO A 204 8.23 -6.84 -0.95
CA PRO A 204 7.74 -5.74 -1.75
C PRO A 204 7.98 -5.95 -3.25
N LEU A 205 9.14 -6.47 -3.67
CA LEU A 205 9.38 -6.77 -5.10
C LEU A 205 8.40 -7.81 -5.64
N TYR A 206 8.13 -8.85 -4.85
CA TYR A 206 7.10 -9.83 -5.18
C TYR A 206 5.75 -9.14 -5.38
N SER A 207 5.35 -8.25 -4.46
CA SER A 207 4.11 -7.50 -4.59
C SER A 207 4.08 -6.64 -5.86
N ILE A 208 5.12 -5.84 -6.11
CA ILE A 208 5.29 -4.96 -7.29
C ILE A 208 5.01 -5.71 -8.59
N VAL A 209 5.69 -6.84 -8.78
CA VAL A 209 5.53 -7.67 -9.99
C VAL A 209 4.10 -8.19 -10.10
N HIS A 210 3.55 -8.70 -9.00
CA HIS A 210 2.17 -9.23 -8.98
C HIS A 210 1.11 -8.15 -9.22
N SER A 211 1.30 -6.94 -8.71
CA SER A 211 0.41 -5.78 -8.90
C SER A 211 0.38 -5.37 -10.36
N PHE A 212 1.53 -5.37 -11.05
CA PHE A 212 1.61 -5.07 -12.48
C PHE A 212 0.81 -6.06 -13.33
N PHE A 213 0.97 -7.37 -13.07
CA PHE A 213 0.18 -8.40 -13.74
C PHE A 213 -1.31 -8.30 -13.43
N ALA A 214 -1.66 -7.91 -12.19
CA ALA A 214 -3.03 -7.79 -11.75
C ALA A 214 -3.77 -6.66 -12.46
N VAL A 215 -3.14 -5.49 -12.65
CA VAL A 215 -3.72 -4.37 -13.41
C VAL A 215 -4.04 -4.79 -14.85
N LYS A 216 -3.09 -5.41 -15.56
CA LYS A 216 -3.28 -5.85 -16.96
C LYS A 216 -4.44 -6.82 -17.14
N ASN A 217 -4.60 -7.77 -16.23
CA ASN A 217 -5.63 -8.79 -16.35
C ASN A 217 -7.00 -8.32 -15.83
N SER A 218 -7.03 -7.39 -14.89
CA SER A 218 -8.26 -6.87 -14.32
C SER A 218 -9.08 -6.04 -15.29
N ALA A 219 -8.46 -5.46 -16.32
CA ALA A 219 -9.16 -4.71 -17.35
C ALA A 219 -10.05 -5.60 -18.24
N LYS A 220 -9.60 -6.82 -18.52
CA LYS A 220 -10.29 -7.77 -19.41
C LYS A 220 -11.55 -8.34 -18.73
N PRO A 221 -12.68 -8.55 -19.42
CA PRO A 221 -13.86 -9.23 -18.86
C PRO A 221 -13.70 -10.77 -18.86
N GLY A 222 -14.67 -11.52 -18.31
CA GLY A 222 -14.76 -12.99 -18.38
C GLY A 222 -13.96 -13.77 -17.33
N LEU A 223 -14.12 -15.10 -17.24
CA LEU A 223 -13.45 -15.91 -16.21
C LEU A 223 -11.95 -16.12 -16.49
N GLN A 224 -11.57 -16.18 -17.77
CA GLN A 224 -10.21 -16.55 -18.20
C GLN A 224 -9.09 -15.66 -17.60
N PRO A 225 -9.15 -14.31 -17.64
CA PRO A 225 -8.09 -13.48 -17.02
C PRO A 225 -7.95 -13.71 -15.50
N ARG A 226 -9.03 -14.08 -14.80
CA ARG A 226 -9.01 -14.36 -13.36
C ARG A 226 -8.32 -15.69 -13.08
N LEU A 227 -8.63 -16.71 -13.87
CA LEU A 227 -7.93 -18.00 -13.81
C LEU A 227 -6.44 -17.84 -14.16
N CYS A 228 -6.11 -17.06 -15.19
CA CYS A 228 -4.72 -16.75 -15.52
C CYS A 228 -3.99 -16.04 -14.38
N MET A 229 -4.61 -15.05 -13.72
CA MET A 229 -4.02 -14.38 -12.56
C MET A 229 -3.81 -15.33 -11.37
N LEU A 230 -4.78 -16.19 -11.09
CA LEU A 230 -4.69 -17.17 -10.00
C LEU A 230 -3.59 -18.18 -10.28
N LEU A 231 -3.59 -18.76 -11.48
CA LEU A 231 -2.57 -19.71 -11.93
C LEU A 231 -1.19 -19.08 -11.89
N TYR A 232 -1.03 -17.85 -12.41
CA TYR A 232 0.23 -17.11 -12.34
C TYR A 232 0.75 -16.98 -10.90
N ARG A 233 -0.11 -16.59 -9.95
CA ARG A 233 0.29 -16.49 -8.53
C ARG A 233 0.75 -17.81 -7.94
N VAL A 234 0.00 -18.89 -8.18
CA VAL A 234 0.36 -20.23 -7.70
C VAL A 234 1.68 -20.70 -8.32
N LEU A 235 1.85 -20.50 -9.64
CA LEU A 235 3.08 -20.87 -10.35
C LEU A 235 4.28 -20.07 -9.85
N THR A 236 4.14 -18.77 -9.59
CA THR A 236 5.21 -17.95 -9.02
C THR A 236 5.59 -18.43 -7.62
N ASP A 237 4.62 -18.75 -6.75
CA ASP A 237 4.91 -19.28 -5.41
C ASP A 237 5.64 -20.63 -5.47
N LEU A 238 5.22 -21.53 -6.36
CA LEU A 238 5.88 -22.81 -6.60
C LEU A 238 7.29 -22.62 -7.16
N PHE A 239 7.47 -21.69 -8.10
CA PHE A 239 8.77 -21.34 -8.67
C PHE A 239 9.71 -20.78 -7.60
N LEU A 240 9.26 -19.79 -6.81
CA LEU A 240 10.03 -19.19 -5.72
C LEU A 240 10.39 -20.20 -4.63
N LYS A 241 9.51 -21.16 -4.36
CA LYS A 241 9.80 -22.28 -3.46
C LYS A 241 10.87 -23.20 -4.05
N LYS A 242 10.77 -23.55 -5.34
CA LYS A 242 11.73 -24.42 -6.04
C LYS A 242 13.15 -23.84 -6.04
N ILE A 243 13.29 -22.54 -6.24
CA ILE A 243 14.60 -21.86 -6.20
C ILE A 243 15.05 -21.49 -4.78
N GLY A 244 14.28 -21.86 -3.74
CA GLY A 244 14.63 -21.60 -2.34
C GLY A 244 14.54 -20.14 -1.91
N LEU A 245 13.75 -19.30 -2.60
CA LEU A 245 13.48 -17.91 -2.21
C LEU A 245 12.25 -17.76 -1.29
N LEU A 246 11.34 -18.74 -1.32
CA LEU A 246 10.11 -18.76 -0.52
C LEU A 246 10.06 -20.02 0.36
N LYS A 247 10.05 -19.82 1.68
CA LYS A 247 9.88 -20.89 2.66
C LYS A 247 8.43 -20.96 3.10
N ILE A 248 7.74 -21.98 2.60
CA ILE A 248 6.34 -22.26 2.89
C ILE A 248 6.12 -23.77 3.07
N LYS A 249 5.39 -24.18 4.11
CA LYS A 249 4.96 -25.57 4.29
C LYS A 249 3.92 -25.93 3.23
N LEU A 250 3.83 -27.20 2.83
CA LEU A 250 2.84 -27.62 1.84
C LEU A 250 1.40 -27.30 2.28
N THR A 251 1.08 -27.51 3.56
CA THR A 251 -0.22 -27.13 4.15
C THR A 251 -0.49 -25.62 4.12
N GLN A 252 0.56 -24.81 4.25
CA GLN A 252 0.46 -23.35 4.15
C GLN A 252 0.27 -22.88 2.71
N LEU A 253 0.79 -23.60 1.72
CA LEU A 253 0.59 -23.29 0.31
C LEU A 253 -0.89 -23.41 -0.08
N TRP A 254 -1.57 -24.47 0.36
CA TRP A 254 -3.02 -24.58 0.22
C TRP A 254 -3.76 -23.50 1.01
N GLY A 255 -3.28 -23.18 2.21
CA GLY A 255 -3.79 -22.06 3.02
C GLY A 255 -3.60 -20.67 2.40
N ASN A 256 -2.75 -20.53 1.38
CA ASN A 256 -2.53 -19.27 0.66
C ASN A 256 -3.52 -19.07 -0.49
N ILE A 257 -4.19 -20.12 -0.98
CA ILE A 257 -5.13 -20.02 -2.10
C ILE A 257 -6.26 -18.99 -1.81
N PRO A 258 -6.90 -18.96 -0.62
CA PRO A 258 -7.88 -17.93 -0.31
C PRO A 258 -7.33 -16.50 -0.44
N PHE A 259 -6.05 -16.27 -0.10
CA PHE A 259 -5.43 -14.96 -0.27
C PHE A 259 -5.24 -14.60 -1.75
N HIS A 260 -4.84 -15.56 -2.59
CA HIS A 260 -4.73 -15.32 -4.02
C HIS A 260 -6.09 -15.03 -4.66
N VAL A 261 -7.12 -15.81 -4.30
CA VAL A 261 -8.50 -15.58 -4.74
C VAL A 261 -8.99 -14.20 -4.30
N PHE A 262 -8.75 -13.82 -3.04
CA PHE A 262 -9.06 -12.50 -2.53
C PHE A 262 -8.40 -11.39 -3.34
N ILE A 263 -7.11 -11.52 -3.67
CA ILE A 263 -6.41 -10.52 -4.50
C ILE A 263 -6.97 -10.45 -5.93
N VAL A 264 -7.31 -11.59 -6.54
CA VAL A 264 -7.94 -11.59 -7.88
C VAL A 264 -9.28 -10.86 -7.85
N PHE A 265 -10.10 -11.14 -6.84
CA PHE A 265 -11.39 -10.48 -6.66
C PHE A 265 -11.24 -8.98 -6.39
N ILE A 266 -10.42 -8.60 -5.41
CA ILE A 266 -10.25 -7.19 -5.02
C ILE A 266 -9.63 -6.37 -6.16
N SER A 267 -8.73 -6.96 -6.95
CA SER A 267 -8.11 -6.30 -8.10
C SER A 267 -9.15 -5.94 -9.16
N ARG A 268 -10.09 -6.85 -9.46
CA ARG A 268 -11.21 -6.55 -10.37
C ARG A 268 -12.21 -5.57 -9.76
N TYR A 269 -12.51 -5.70 -8.47
CA TYR A 269 -13.37 -4.75 -7.76
C TYR A 269 -12.81 -3.32 -7.85
N LEU A 270 -11.51 -3.14 -7.55
CA LEU A 270 -10.82 -1.85 -7.66
C LEU A 270 -10.83 -1.31 -9.08
N TYR A 271 -10.59 -2.17 -10.09
CA TYR A 271 -10.70 -1.76 -11.50
C TYR A 271 -12.07 -1.19 -11.81
N ILE A 272 -13.14 -1.93 -11.47
CA ILE A 272 -14.51 -1.47 -11.71
C ILE A 272 -14.72 -0.16 -10.96
N LYS A 273 -14.40 -0.08 -9.67
CA LYS A 273 -14.62 1.11 -8.85
C LYS A 273 -13.92 2.36 -9.41
N ILE A 274 -12.62 2.26 -9.71
CA ILE A 274 -11.80 3.37 -10.21
C ILE A 274 -12.30 3.84 -11.59
N TYR A 275 -12.71 2.91 -12.46
CA TYR A 275 -13.13 3.25 -13.82
C TYR A 275 -14.65 3.52 -13.96
N SER A 276 -15.50 3.05 -13.03
CA SER A 276 -16.97 3.20 -13.08
C SER A 276 -17.50 4.39 -12.29
N GLU A 277 -16.86 4.81 -11.19
CA GLU A 277 -17.39 5.85 -10.31
C GLU A 277 -17.50 7.25 -10.94
N HIS A 278 -16.87 7.46 -12.09
CA HIS A 278 -16.89 8.74 -12.81
C HIS A 278 -17.56 8.63 -14.19
N SER A 279 -18.24 7.50 -14.47
CA SER A 279 -19.05 7.30 -15.67
C SER A 279 -20.53 7.50 -15.33
N GLY A 280 -20.88 8.68 -14.83
CA GLY A 280 -22.27 9.13 -14.65
C GLY A 280 -23.04 9.34 -15.96
N GLU A 281 -22.45 8.95 -17.10
CA GLU A 281 -23.09 8.84 -18.40
C GLU A 281 -22.72 7.49 -19.04
N HIS A 282 -23.78 6.75 -19.38
CA HIS A 282 -23.85 5.58 -20.25
C HIS A 282 -22.52 4.90 -20.63
N ILE A 283 -22.20 3.80 -19.94
CA ILE A 283 -21.58 2.66 -20.64
C ILE A 283 -22.66 2.14 -21.59
N LYS A 284 -22.72 2.68 -22.82
CA LYS A 284 -23.43 1.98 -23.90
C LYS A 284 -22.73 0.62 -24.03
N PRO A 285 -23.46 -0.51 -23.90
CA PRO A 285 -22.89 -1.79 -24.25
C PRO A 285 -22.36 -1.66 -25.67
N ILE A 286 -21.17 -2.19 -25.91
CA ILE A 286 -20.63 -2.34 -27.26
C ILE A 286 -21.60 -3.29 -27.96
N GLU A 287 -22.57 -2.74 -28.70
CA GLU A 287 -23.38 -3.51 -29.63
C GLU A 287 -22.43 -4.03 -30.69
N ILE A 288 -22.14 -5.32 -30.60
CA ILE A 288 -21.53 -6.07 -31.68
C ILE A 288 -22.56 -6.06 -32.80
N SER A 289 -22.43 -5.10 -33.71
CA SER A 289 -23.23 -5.00 -34.91
C SER A 289 -22.88 -6.17 -35.82
N CYS A 290 -23.59 -7.29 -35.65
CA CYS A 290 -23.69 -8.32 -36.67
C CYS A 290 -24.49 -7.74 -37.83
N LYS A 291 -23.82 -7.05 -38.76
CA LYS A 291 -24.38 -6.81 -40.09
C LYS A 291 -24.39 -8.14 -40.84
N PRO A 292 -25.55 -8.61 -41.36
CA PRO A 292 -25.57 -9.72 -42.29
C PRO A 292 -25.01 -9.25 -43.64
N ASP A 293 -24.06 -10.03 -44.17
CA ASP A 293 -23.63 -9.92 -45.55
C ASP A 293 -24.83 -10.10 -46.48
N LYS A 294 -25.21 -9.03 -47.17
CA LYS A 294 -26.13 -9.11 -48.31
C LYS A 294 -25.36 -9.78 -49.46
N LYS A 295 -25.62 -11.07 -49.68
CA LYS A 295 -25.33 -11.71 -50.96
C LYS A 295 -26.24 -11.08 -52.02
N GLY A 296 -25.61 -10.54 -53.06
CA GLY A 296 -26.28 -10.04 -54.25
C GLY A 296 -26.92 -11.16 -55.05
N THR A 297 -28.07 -10.84 -55.62
CA THR A 297 -28.70 -11.48 -56.78
C THR A 297 -28.86 -10.42 -57.84
#